data_AF-A0A8J3JI46-F1
#
_entry.id   AF-A0A8J3JI46-F1
#
_cell.length_a   1.000
_cell.length_b   1.000
_cell.length_c   1.000
_cell.angle_alpha   90.00
_cell.angle_beta   90.00
_cell.angle_gamma   90.00
#
_symmetry.space_group_name_H-M   'P 1'
#
loop_
_entity.id
_entity.type
_entity.pdbx_description
1 polymer ?
#
loop_
_entity_poly.entity_id
_entity_poly.type
_entity_poly.pdbx_seq_one_letter_code
_entity_poly.pdbx_strand_id
1 'polypeptide(L)'
;MSGDEIPIRHMSWPSGDGTHMDLDQARDAGRRMFAAGQDVSSLRSGIGASIDSAGQSRPWGTDDVGKALDEGYSKIAPTILTLWQQVGTALQTMGTNIGGAADNTTSADVAASQRAQQAGNHHPNIPI
;
A
#
# COMPACT_ATOMS: atom_id res chain seq x y z
N MET A 1 -9.40 -14.61 26.29
CA MET A 1 -8.57 -13.83 25.36
C MET A 1 -9.51 -13.32 24.29
N SER A 2 -9.85 -12.03 24.34
CA SER A 2 -10.73 -11.42 23.34
C SER A 2 -10.00 -11.46 22.01
N GLY A 3 -10.52 -12.17 21.04
CA GLY A 3 -10.04 -12.09 19.66
C GLY A 3 -10.47 -10.73 19.12
N ASP A 4 -9.65 -9.71 19.37
CA ASP A 4 -9.76 -8.46 18.61
C ASP A 4 -9.44 -8.82 17.17
N GLU A 5 -10.50 -9.04 16.40
CA GLU A 5 -10.47 -9.13 14.96
C GLU A 5 -9.86 -7.83 14.46
N ILE A 6 -8.61 -7.86 14.00
CA ILE A 6 -7.95 -6.68 13.47
C ILE A 6 -8.68 -6.33 12.17
N PRO A 7 -9.40 -5.19 12.11
CA PRO A 7 -10.24 -4.90 10.96
C PRO A 7 -9.33 -4.56 9.78
N ILE A 8 -9.22 -5.48 8.82
CA ILE A 8 -8.61 -5.16 7.54
C ILE A 8 -9.53 -4.17 6.83
N ARG A 9 -9.03 -2.98 6.55
CA ARG A 9 -9.80 -1.92 5.88
C ARG A 9 -10.25 -2.40 4.51
N HIS A 10 -11.56 -2.32 4.26
CA HIS A 10 -12.13 -2.58 2.94
C HIS A 10 -11.66 -1.50 1.95
N MET A 11 -10.96 -1.90 0.88
CA MET A 11 -10.52 -1.00 -0.19
C MET A 11 -11.57 -0.98 -1.31
N SER A 12 -12.19 0.19 -1.52
CA SER A 12 -13.04 0.46 -2.68
C SER A 12 -12.32 1.48 -3.58
N TRP A 13 -12.23 1.19 -4.87
CA TRP A 13 -11.67 2.13 -5.85
C TRP A 13 -12.75 3.05 -6.38
N PRO A 14 -12.46 4.35 -6.56
CA PRO A 14 -13.39 5.24 -7.20
C PRO A 14 -13.59 4.87 -8.68
N SER A 15 -14.82 4.97 -9.16
CA SER A 15 -15.13 4.83 -10.59
C SER A 15 -14.66 6.08 -11.33
N GLY A 16 -13.60 5.97 -12.14
CA GLY A 16 -13.21 6.99 -13.10
C GLY A 16 -14.01 6.85 -14.40
N ASP A 17 -14.33 7.97 -15.05
CA ASP A 17 -14.96 8.00 -16.38
C ASP A 17 -13.98 7.64 -17.52
N GLY A 18 -12.72 7.34 -17.17
CA GLY A 18 -11.64 7.01 -18.11
C GLY A 18 -11.02 8.23 -18.80
N THR A 19 -11.53 9.43 -18.55
CA THR A 19 -11.09 10.67 -19.21
C THR A 19 -10.59 11.72 -18.22
N HIS A 20 -11.04 11.67 -16.97
CA HIS A 20 -10.67 12.58 -15.90
C HIS A 20 -10.35 11.84 -14.61
N MET A 21 -9.30 12.29 -13.93
CA MET A 21 -8.91 11.78 -12.61
C MET A 21 -9.36 12.78 -11.55
N ASP A 22 -10.23 12.34 -10.64
CA ASP A 22 -10.52 13.10 -9.42
C ASP A 22 -9.30 13.00 -8.48
N LEU A 23 -8.55 14.09 -8.38
CA LEU A 23 -7.29 14.14 -7.62
C LEU A 23 -7.51 14.01 -6.11
N ASP A 24 -8.67 14.40 -5.59
CA ASP A 24 -8.99 14.26 -4.17
C ASP A 24 -9.35 12.82 -3.85
N GLN A 25 -10.08 12.16 -4.74
CA GLN A 25 -10.31 10.71 -4.64
C GLN A 25 -9.01 9.92 -4.77
N ALA A 26 -8.08 10.33 -5.64
CA ALA A 26 -6.77 9.69 -5.76
C ALA A 26 -5.96 9.82 -4.47
N ARG A 27 -5.89 11.03 -3.87
CA ARG A 27 -5.25 11.24 -2.57
C ARG A 27 -5.86 10.37 -1.48
N ASP A 28 -7.19 10.29 -1.44
CA ASP A 28 -7.89 9.50 -0.45
C ASP A 28 -7.63 8.00 -0.61
N ALA A 29 -7.67 7.49 -1.84
CA ALA A 29 -7.30 6.11 -2.16
C ALA A 29 -5.84 5.82 -1.76
N GLY A 30 -4.92 6.75 -2.04
CA GLY A 30 -3.52 6.65 -1.62
C GLY A 30 -3.35 6.53 -0.10
N ARG A 31 -4.05 7.37 0.67
CA ARG A 31 -4.05 7.29 2.15
C ARG A 31 -4.61 5.96 2.66
N ARG A 32 -5.73 5.49 2.09
CA ARG A 32 -6.34 4.21 2.48
C ARG A 32 -5.42 3.03 2.18
N MET A 33 -4.76 3.04 1.02
CA MET A 33 -3.80 2.00 0.64
C MET A 33 -2.55 2.01 1.53
N PHE A 34 -2.04 3.20 1.87
CA PHE A 34 -0.95 3.33 2.83
C PHE A 34 -1.33 2.76 4.20
N ALA A 35 -2.50 3.12 4.72
CA ALA A 35 -3.02 2.61 5.99
C ALA A 35 -3.22 1.09 5.96
N ALA A 36 -3.76 0.53 4.87
CA ALA A 36 -3.87 -0.92 4.70
C ALA A 36 -2.49 -1.60 4.74
N GLY A 37 -1.47 -0.99 4.13
CA GLY A 37 -0.09 -1.48 4.23
C GLY A 37 0.47 -1.44 5.65
N GLN A 38 0.10 -0.45 6.46
CA GLN A 38 0.45 -0.41 7.90
C GLN A 38 -0.27 -1.51 8.69
N ASP A 39 -1.54 -1.77 8.41
CA ASP A 39 -2.32 -2.82 9.06
C ASP A 39 -1.70 -4.21 8.74
N VAL A 40 -1.34 -4.46 7.47
CA VAL A 40 -0.67 -5.70 7.04
C VAL A 40 0.70 -5.87 7.72
N SER A 41 1.52 -4.82 7.76
CA SER A 41 2.81 -4.86 8.47
C SER A 41 2.63 -5.09 9.97
N SER A 42 1.62 -4.49 10.60
CA SER A 42 1.33 -4.68 12.02
C SER A 42 0.92 -6.12 12.31
N LEU A 43 0.08 -6.72 11.46
CA LEU A 43 -0.28 -8.14 11.55
C LEU A 43 0.95 -9.05 11.39
N ARG A 44 1.86 -8.72 10.47
CA ARG A 44 3.12 -9.44 10.30
C ARG A 44 4.00 -9.35 11.55
N SER A 45 4.10 -8.18 12.17
CA SER A 45 4.88 -7.97 13.39
C SER A 45 4.24 -8.61 14.64
N GLY A 46 2.91 -8.75 14.67
CA GLY A 46 2.19 -9.43 15.75
C GLY A 46 2.07 -10.94 15.51
N ILE A 47 1.04 -11.34 14.76
CA ILE A 47 0.71 -12.73 14.48
C ILE A 47 1.88 -13.44 13.78
N GLY A 48 2.48 -12.80 12.77
CA GLY A 48 3.62 -13.39 12.06
C GLY A 48 4.83 -13.64 12.98
N ALA A 49 5.07 -12.79 13.97
CA ALA A 49 6.14 -13.02 14.95
C ALA A 49 5.79 -14.16 15.92
N SER A 50 4.53 -14.31 16.32
CA SER A 50 4.08 -15.46 17.11
C SER A 50 4.23 -16.78 16.34
N ILE A 51 3.92 -16.79 15.04
CA ILE A 51 4.13 -17.96 14.17
C ILE A 51 5.63 -18.30 14.09
N ASP A 52 6.49 -17.30 13.90
CA ASP A 52 7.94 -17.50 13.83
C ASP A 52 8.48 -18.09 15.14
N SER A 53 8.10 -17.52 16.29
CA SER A 53 8.47 -18.01 17.61
C SER A 53 7.96 -19.44 17.88
N ALA A 54 6.71 -19.74 17.52
CA ALA A 54 6.17 -21.09 17.62
C ALA A 54 6.97 -22.06 16.75
N GLY A 55 7.28 -21.69 15.51
CA GLY A 55 8.11 -22.51 14.62
C GLY A 55 9.49 -22.84 15.19
N GLN A 56 10.15 -21.86 15.81
CA GLN A 56 11.45 -22.05 16.47
C GLN A 56 11.37 -22.99 17.68
N SER A 57 10.23 -22.98 18.40
CA SER A 57 10.00 -23.90 19.52
C SER A 57 9.76 -25.35 19.11
N ARG A 58 9.58 -25.61 17.80
CA ARG A 58 9.34 -26.95 17.22
C ARG A 58 8.26 -27.72 18.00
N PRO A 59 7.00 -27.25 17.99
CA PRO A 59 5.91 -27.82 18.79
C PRO A 59 5.48 -29.21 18.30
N TRP A 60 6.00 -29.65 17.16
CA TRP A 60 5.84 -30.99 16.64
C TRP A 60 6.76 -31.98 17.35
N GLY A 61 6.28 -33.22 17.52
CA GLY A 61 7.04 -34.27 18.21
C GLY A 61 8.37 -34.62 17.54
N THR A 62 9.15 -35.48 18.17
CA THR A 62 10.45 -35.94 17.64
C THR A 62 10.35 -37.23 16.82
N ASP A 63 9.14 -37.72 16.58
CA ASP A 63 8.88 -38.86 15.70
C ASP A 63 9.08 -38.49 14.23
N ASP A 64 8.96 -39.47 13.34
CA ASP A 64 9.24 -39.26 11.92
C ASP A 64 8.22 -38.28 11.28
N VAL A 65 6.99 -38.24 11.81
CA VAL A 65 5.97 -37.26 11.39
C VAL A 65 6.39 -35.85 11.79
N GLY A 66 6.83 -35.65 13.03
CA GLY A 66 7.28 -34.35 13.51
C GLY A 66 8.57 -33.87 12.82
N LYS A 67 9.51 -34.78 12.50
CA LYS A 67 10.68 -34.43 11.67
C LYS A 67 10.28 -34.00 10.26
N ALA A 68 9.35 -34.70 9.62
CA ALA A 68 8.86 -34.32 8.30
C ALA A 68 8.17 -32.95 8.32
N LEU A 69 7.43 -32.65 9.40
CA LEU A 69 6.83 -31.33 9.60
C LEU A 69 7.90 -30.24 9.81
N ASP A 70 8.92 -30.51 10.62
CA ASP A 70 10.07 -29.60 10.83
C ASP A 70 10.72 -29.20 9.50
N GLU A 71 10.97 -30.21 8.66
CA GLU A 71 11.63 -30.03 7.38
C GLU A 71 10.76 -29.22 6.40
N GLY A 72 9.46 -29.52 6.34
CA GLY A 72 8.53 -28.75 5.52
C GLY A 72 8.38 -27.30 6.00
N TYR A 73 8.18 -27.13 7.31
CA TYR A 73 7.97 -25.82 7.92
C TYR A 73 9.20 -24.92 7.76
N SER A 74 10.39 -25.44 8.07
CA SER A 74 11.65 -24.68 7.99
C SER A 74 11.98 -24.20 6.58
N LYS A 75 11.55 -24.93 5.54
CA LYS A 75 11.74 -24.52 4.14
C LYS A 75 10.75 -23.45 3.68
N ILE A 76 9.50 -23.53 4.11
CA ILE A 76 8.41 -22.72 3.55
C ILE A 76 8.12 -21.47 4.40
N ALA A 77 8.09 -21.60 5.73
CA ALA A 77 7.66 -20.54 6.63
C ALA A 77 8.47 -19.24 6.49
N PRO A 78 9.82 -19.26 6.38
CA PRO A 78 10.60 -18.03 6.21
C PRO A 78 10.21 -17.25 4.95
N THR A 79 9.92 -17.97 3.85
CA THR A 79 9.50 -17.38 2.58
C THR A 79 8.15 -16.69 2.70
N ILE A 80 7.16 -17.38 3.28
CA ILE A 80 5.81 -16.81 3.47
C ILE A 80 5.87 -15.58 4.38
N LEU A 81 6.60 -15.68 5.50
CA LEU A 81 6.75 -14.58 6.45
C LEU A 81 7.47 -13.38 5.83
N THR A 82 8.42 -13.60 4.92
CA THR A 82 9.09 -12.53 4.17
C THR A 82 8.14 -11.88 3.17
N LEU A 83 7.41 -12.67 2.38
CA LEU A 83 6.44 -12.17 1.41
C LEU A 83 5.35 -11.33 2.09
N TRP A 84 4.87 -11.76 3.25
CA TRP A 84 3.90 -10.98 4.02
C TRP A 84 4.43 -9.59 4.38
N GLN A 85 5.67 -9.49 4.87
CA GLN A 85 6.28 -8.17 5.13
C GLN A 85 6.39 -7.33 3.86
N GLN A 86 6.79 -7.94 2.74
CA GLN A 86 6.93 -7.25 1.45
C GLN A 86 5.59 -6.70 0.94
N VAL A 87 4.48 -7.42 1.13
CA VAL A 87 3.15 -6.94 0.75
C VAL A 87 2.77 -5.67 1.53
N GLY A 88 3.01 -5.64 2.85
CA GLY A 88 2.77 -4.44 3.66
C GLY A 88 3.57 -3.23 3.17
N THR A 89 4.87 -3.43 2.90
CA THR A 89 5.75 -2.39 2.36
C THR A 89 5.30 -1.92 0.96
N ALA A 90 4.88 -2.84 0.11
CA ALA A 90 4.42 -2.53 -1.25
C ALA A 90 3.16 -1.65 -1.20
N LEU A 91 2.18 -1.99 -0.36
CA LEU A 91 0.97 -1.19 -0.18
C LEU A 91 1.28 0.22 0.35
N GLN A 92 2.18 0.34 1.34
CA GLN A 92 2.64 1.65 1.81
C GLN A 92 3.28 2.46 0.69
N THR A 93 4.15 1.84 -0.10
CA THR A 93 4.84 2.49 -1.23
C THR A 93 3.84 2.95 -2.29
N MET A 94 2.89 2.10 -2.67
CA MET A 94 1.85 2.44 -3.63
C MET A 94 0.98 3.60 -3.14
N GLY A 95 0.56 3.58 -1.88
CA GLY A 95 -0.22 4.66 -1.29
C GLY A 95 0.48 6.02 -1.34
N THR A 96 1.77 6.05 -0.98
CA THR A 96 2.62 7.25 -1.09
C THR A 96 2.75 7.72 -2.54
N ASN A 97 3.00 6.81 -3.47
CA ASN A 97 3.19 7.14 -4.88
C ASN A 97 1.93 7.71 -5.52
N ILE A 98 0.75 7.18 -5.17
CA ILE A 98 -0.54 7.70 -5.65
C ILE A 98 -0.76 9.13 -5.15
N GLY A 99 -0.53 9.39 -3.86
CA GLY A 99 -0.66 10.73 -3.29
C GLY A 99 0.30 11.73 -3.97
N GLY A 100 1.57 11.34 -4.12
CA GLY A 100 2.57 12.16 -4.80
C GLY A 100 2.23 12.44 -6.27
N ALA A 101 1.67 11.47 -6.99
CA ALA A 101 1.20 11.67 -8.36
C ALA A 101 0.07 12.71 -8.42
N ALA A 102 -0.93 12.61 -7.54
CA ALA A 102 -2.04 13.57 -7.49
C ALA A 102 -1.58 15.01 -7.18
N ASP A 103 -0.61 15.16 -6.29
CA ASP A 103 -0.03 16.46 -5.93
C ASP A 103 0.80 17.06 -7.07
N ASN A 104 1.57 16.22 -7.78
CA ASN A 104 2.33 16.62 -8.96
C ASN A 104 1.39 17.08 -10.09
N THR A 105 0.30 16.35 -10.35
CA THR A 105 -0.70 16.73 -11.35
C THR A 105 -1.36 18.06 -10.99
N THR A 106 -1.78 18.23 -9.74
CA THR A 106 -2.38 19.50 -9.27
C THR A 106 -1.42 20.68 -9.47
N SER A 107 -0.14 20.49 -9.13
CA SER A 107 0.87 21.53 -9.28
C SER A 107 1.12 21.89 -10.75
N ALA A 108 1.14 20.89 -11.63
CA ALA A 108 1.27 21.09 -13.06
C ALA A 108 0.09 21.88 -13.65
N ASP A 109 -1.15 21.55 -13.25
CA ASP A 109 -2.36 22.23 -13.69
C ASP A 109 -2.41 23.69 -13.24
N VAL A 110 -2.05 23.96 -11.98
CA VAL A 110 -1.95 25.34 -11.46
C VAL A 110 -0.92 26.14 -12.25
N ALA A 111 0.26 25.57 -12.51
CA ALA A 111 1.30 26.24 -13.28
C ALA A 111 0.87 26.48 -14.75
N ALA A 112 0.17 25.52 -15.37
CA ALA A 112 -0.38 25.68 -16.71
C ALA A 112 -1.44 26.79 -16.77
N SER A 113 -2.36 26.84 -15.80
CA SER A 113 -3.38 27.88 -15.68
C SER A 113 -2.77 29.27 -15.55
N GLN A 114 -1.74 29.42 -14.70
CA GLN A 114 -1.03 30.69 -14.55
C GLN A 114 -0.36 31.15 -15.85
N ARG A 115 0.29 30.24 -16.59
CA ARG A 115 0.88 30.58 -17.91
C ARG A 115 -0.18 30.98 -18.92
N ALA A 116 -1.33 30.28 -18.94
CA ALA A 116 -2.44 30.62 -19.83
C ALA A 116 -3.03 32.00 -19.50
N GLN A 117 -3.21 32.32 -18.22
CA GLN A 117 -3.66 33.65 -17.78
C GLN A 117 -2.66 34.75 -18.18
N GLN A 118 -1.36 34.50 -18.01
CA GLN A 118 -0.31 35.44 -18.43
C GLN A 118 -0.34 35.67 -19.94
N ALA A 119 -0.47 34.62 -20.74
CA ALA A 119 -0.56 34.72 -22.20
C ALA A 119 -1.83 35.45 -22.66
N GLY A 120 -2.98 35.18 -22.02
CA GLY A 120 -4.24 35.88 -22.30
C GLY A 120 -4.19 37.37 -21.92
N ASN A 121 -3.50 37.72 -20.84
CA ASN A 121 -3.28 39.11 -20.44
C ASN A 121 -2.23 39.83 -21.32
N HIS A 122 -1.43 39.08 -22.06
CA HIS A 122 -0.48 39.59 -23.05
C HIS A 122 -1.17 39.64 -24.43
N HIS A 123 -2.19 40.49 -24.59
CA HIS A 123 -2.71 40.82 -25.92
C HIS A 123 -1.57 41.44 -26.74
N PRO A 124 -1.07 40.79 -27.80
CA PRO A 124 -0.16 41.46 -28.73
C PRO A 124 -0.97 42.56 -29.39
N ASN A 125 -0.46 43.79 -29.38
CA ASN A 125 -1.03 44.86 -30.17
C ASN A 125 -0.77 44.51 -31.65
N ILE A 126 -1.65 43.70 -32.26
CA ILE A 126 -1.52 43.31 -33.67
C ILE A 126 -1.91 44.53 -34.49
N PRO A 127 -0.99 45.18 -35.23
CA PRO A 127 -1.35 46.28 -36.10
C PRO A 127 -2.22 45.74 -37.23
N ILE A 128 -3.42 46.31 -37.39
CA ILE A 128 -4.28 46.14 -38.57
C ILE A 128 -3.70 46.88 -39.77
#